data_AF-A0A538H3K8-F1
#
_entry.id   AF-A0A538H3K8-F1
#
_cell.length_a   1.000
_cell.length_b   1.000
_cell.length_c   1.000
_cell.angle_alpha   90.00
_cell.angle_beta   90.00
_cell.angle_gamma   90.00
#
_symmetry.space_group_name_H-M   'P 1'
#
loop_
_entity.id
_entity.type
_entity.pdbx_description
1 polymer ?
#
loop_
_entity_poly.entity_id
_entity_poly.type
_entity_poly.pdbx_seq_one_letter_code
_entity_poly.pdbx_strand_id
1 'polypeptide(L)'
;MLKPSRDDFRSLARDHTVVPVWKERLADLETPVAAFSKLVGPGAGFLLETVEHGGRWGRFSFVGRDPSAVLVAREGRLDVAGDLPASVPRDRGVLAAVEAILAAYRAPDLPDLPPLQSGLVGYLGY
;
A
#
# COMPACT_ATOMS: atom_id res chain seq x y z
N MET A 1 -11.54 13.55 -12.66
CA MET A 1 -12.19 14.06 -11.42
C MET A 1 -11.79 13.17 -10.26
N LEU A 2 -11.60 13.68 -9.05
CA LEU A 2 -11.32 12.83 -7.88
C LEU A 2 -12.48 11.86 -7.66
N LYS A 3 -12.14 10.61 -7.39
CA LYS A 3 -13.06 9.52 -7.05
C LYS A 3 -12.64 8.94 -5.68
N PRO A 4 -13.58 8.41 -4.89
CA PRO A 4 -15.02 8.53 -5.09
C PRO A 4 -15.49 9.97 -4.82
N SER A 5 -16.78 10.29 -5.02
CA SER A 5 -17.29 11.59 -4.60
C SER A 5 -17.19 11.73 -3.07
N ARG A 6 -17.34 12.95 -2.54
CA ARG A 6 -17.29 13.16 -1.08
C ARG A 6 -18.38 12.38 -0.34
N ASP A 7 -19.56 12.27 -0.92
CA ASP A 7 -20.69 11.57 -0.30
C ASP A 7 -20.52 10.06 -0.41
N ASP A 8 -20.00 9.56 -1.54
CA ASP A 8 -19.63 8.15 -1.69
C ASP A 8 -18.51 7.76 -0.71
N PHE A 9 -17.49 8.61 -0.54
CA PHE A 9 -16.44 8.40 0.46
C PHE A 9 -17.04 8.25 1.86
N ARG A 10 -17.96 9.14 2.24
CA ARG A 10 -18.65 9.06 3.53
C ARG A 10 -19.50 7.80 3.67
N SER A 11 -20.07 7.30 2.58
CA SER A 11 -20.81 6.05 2.58
C SER A 11 -19.87 4.87 2.83
N LEU A 12 -18.78 4.75 2.07
CA LEU A 12 -17.78 3.70 2.22
C LEU A 12 -17.12 3.72 3.61
N ALA A 13 -16.83 4.90 4.14
CA ALA A 13 -16.15 5.08 5.43
C ALA A 13 -17.00 4.64 6.65
N ARG A 14 -18.29 4.29 6.46
CA ARG A 14 -19.11 3.70 7.53
C ARG A 14 -18.72 2.27 7.83
N ASP A 15 -18.36 1.51 6.79
CA ASP A 15 -18.13 0.07 6.86
C ASP A 15 -16.64 -0.30 6.67
N HIS A 16 -15.83 0.64 6.18
CA HIS A 16 -14.42 0.45 5.88
C HIS A 16 -13.52 1.43 6.64
N THR A 17 -12.41 0.91 7.17
CA THR A 17 -11.40 1.72 7.89
C THR A 17 -10.33 2.29 6.97
N VAL A 18 -10.27 1.80 5.72
CA VAL A 18 -9.45 2.36 4.64
C VAL A 18 -10.34 2.58 3.44
N VAL A 19 -10.44 3.82 2.95
CA VAL A 19 -11.20 4.13 1.74
C VAL A 19 -10.25 4.79 0.73
N PRO A 20 -9.97 4.16 -0.42
CA PRO A 20 -9.09 4.75 -1.41
C PRO A 20 -9.73 6.01 -2.01
N VAL A 21 -8.91 7.04 -2.20
CA VAL A 21 -9.27 8.25 -2.94
C VAL A 21 -8.27 8.37 -4.09
N TRP A 22 -8.77 8.38 -5.32
CA TRP A 22 -7.95 8.26 -6.52
C TRP A 22 -8.38 9.23 -7.61
N LYS A 23 -7.50 9.44 -8.59
CA LYS A 23 -7.84 10.10 -9.85
C LYS A 23 -6.87 9.65 -10.93
N GLU A 24 -7.41 9.19 -12.04
CA GLU A 24 -6.62 8.83 -13.23
C GLU A 24 -6.01 10.07 -13.90
N ARG A 25 -4.85 9.90 -14.53
CA ARG A 25 -4.15 10.90 -15.36
C ARG A 25 -3.65 10.24 -16.64
N LEU A 26 -3.58 11.03 -17.71
CA LEU A 26 -2.78 10.67 -18.86
C LEU A 26 -1.30 10.77 -18.48
N ALA A 27 -0.55 9.72 -18.78
CA ALA A 27 0.86 9.56 -18.42
C ALA A 27 1.59 8.76 -19.51
N ASP A 28 1.24 9.00 -20.77
CA ASP A 28 1.77 8.36 -21.97
C ASP A 28 3.29 8.57 -22.17
N LEU A 29 3.83 9.66 -21.63
CA LEU A 29 5.26 9.97 -21.62
C LEU A 29 5.99 9.53 -20.34
N GLU A 30 5.28 8.87 -19.41
CA GLU A 30 5.88 8.41 -18.16
C GLU A 30 6.24 6.93 -18.25
N THR A 31 7.43 6.58 -17.80
CA THR A 31 7.79 5.21 -17.47
C THR A 31 7.61 4.98 -15.97
N PRO A 32 7.42 3.73 -15.50
CA PRO A 32 7.32 3.45 -14.07
C PRO A 32 8.53 3.96 -13.25
N VAL A 33 9.75 3.83 -13.80
CA VAL A 33 10.97 4.36 -13.17
C VAL A 33 10.98 5.89 -13.12
N ALA A 34 10.52 6.57 -14.18
CA ALA A 34 10.38 8.02 -14.17
C ALA A 34 9.32 8.48 -13.15
N ALA A 35 8.19 7.77 -13.08
CA ALA A 35 7.13 8.02 -12.11
C ALA A 35 7.63 7.81 -10.68
N PHE A 36 8.35 6.71 -10.39
CA PHE A 36 8.99 6.48 -9.09
C PHE A 36 9.94 7.62 -8.73
N SER A 37 10.80 8.03 -9.65
CA SER A 37 11.78 9.10 -9.38
C SER A 37 11.11 10.45 -9.07
N LYS A 38 10.04 10.79 -9.80
CA LYS A 38 9.27 12.03 -9.60
C LYS A 38 8.40 11.99 -8.34
N LEU A 39 7.77 10.85 -8.08
CA LEU A 39 6.83 10.68 -6.97
C LEU A 39 7.56 10.46 -5.66
N VAL A 40 8.57 9.58 -5.60
CA VAL A 40 9.25 9.20 -4.35
C VAL A 40 10.45 10.11 -4.07
N GLY A 41 11.20 10.50 -5.10
CA GLY A 41 12.41 11.32 -4.95
C GLY A 41 13.44 10.65 -4.04
N PRO A 42 14.09 11.41 -3.12
CA PRO A 42 15.08 10.85 -2.18
C PRO A 42 14.45 10.14 -0.96
N GLY A 43 13.11 10.06 -0.89
CA GLY A 43 12.40 9.47 0.24
C GLY A 43 12.36 7.94 0.21
N ALA A 44 11.75 7.35 1.24
CA ALA A 44 11.48 5.93 1.29
C ALA A 44 10.22 5.59 0.46
N GLY A 45 10.33 4.55 -0.36
CA GLY A 45 9.24 4.06 -1.19
C GLY A 45 9.59 2.75 -1.87
N PHE A 46 8.68 2.26 -2.70
CA PHE A 46 8.91 1.06 -3.51
C PHE A 46 8.45 1.28 -4.95
N LEU A 47 9.05 0.49 -5.84
CA LEU A 47 8.58 0.24 -7.20
C LEU A 47 8.46 -1.27 -7.36
N LEU A 48 7.26 -1.75 -7.68
CA LEU A 48 7.00 -3.14 -8.02
C LEU A 48 6.61 -3.22 -9.49
N GLU A 49 7.39 -3.98 -10.25
CA GLU A 49 7.13 -4.26 -11.66
C GLU A 49 7.09 -5.76 -11.85
N THR A 50 6.13 -6.22 -12.66
CA THR A 50 6.02 -7.64 -12.99
C THR A 50 6.52 -7.85 -14.42
N VAL A 51 7.42 -8.81 -14.60
CA VAL A 51 7.79 -9.31 -15.93
C VAL A 51 7.10 -10.65 -16.12
N GLU A 52 6.19 -10.73 -17.07
CA GLU A 52 5.56 -11.98 -17.48
C GLU A 52 6.54 -12.82 -18.32
N HIS A 53 6.37 -14.15 -18.26
CA HIS A 53 7.17 -15.09 -19.06
C HIS A 53 7.09 -14.70 -20.54
N GLY A 54 8.25 -14.52 -21.18
CA GLY A 54 8.35 -14.06 -22.57
C GLY A 54 8.68 -12.57 -22.74
N GLY A 55 9.06 -11.87 -21.66
CA GLY A 55 9.56 -10.48 -21.74
C GLY A 55 8.45 -9.43 -21.89
N ARG A 56 7.18 -9.82 -21.74
CA ARG A 56 6.06 -8.89 -21.67
C ARG A 56 5.97 -8.32 -20.25
N TRP A 57 5.88 -7.01 -20.14
CA TRP A 57 5.68 -6.36 -18.85
C TRP A 57 4.21 -6.55 -18.45
N GLY A 58 3.97 -6.83 -17.18
CA GLY A 58 2.63 -6.90 -16.62
C GLY A 58 1.88 -5.57 -16.85
N ARG A 59 0.55 -5.64 -16.88
CA ARG A 59 -0.30 -4.46 -17.16
C ARG A 59 -0.10 -3.31 -16.16
N PHE A 60 0.37 -3.60 -14.95
CA PHE A 60 0.52 -2.63 -13.87
C PHE A 60 1.94 -2.64 -13.30
N SER A 61 2.47 -1.44 -13.06
CA SER A 61 3.57 -1.20 -12.11
C SER A 61 3.02 -0.41 -10.92
N PHE A 62 3.53 -0.68 -9.72
CA PHE A 62 3.07 -0.03 -8.49
C PHE A 62 4.18 0.81 -7.88
N VAL A 63 3.86 2.06 -7.58
CA VAL A 63 4.74 2.99 -6.85
C VAL A 63 4.06 3.33 -5.53
N GLY A 64 4.78 3.17 -4.43
CA GLY A 64 4.32 3.57 -3.09
C GLY A 64 5.36 4.46 -2.41
N ARG A 65 4.87 5.43 -1.63
CA ARG A 65 5.66 6.35 -0.78
C ARG A 65 4.87 6.70 0.48
N ASP A 66 5.56 7.33 1.43
CA ASP A 66 4.97 7.86 2.67
C ASP A 66 4.08 6.84 3.40
N PRO A 67 4.62 5.66 3.78
CA PRO A 67 3.84 4.69 4.53
C PRO A 67 3.39 5.28 5.87
N SER A 68 2.17 4.98 6.31
CA SER A 68 1.67 5.40 7.62
C SER A 68 2.46 4.81 8.78
N ALA A 69 3.03 3.61 8.57
CA ALA A 69 3.92 2.95 9.50
C ALA A 69 4.93 2.04 8.78
N VAL A 70 6.09 1.84 9.40
CA VAL A 70 7.14 0.91 9.00
C VAL A 70 7.39 -0.06 10.16
N LEU A 71 7.36 -1.36 9.85
CA LEU A 71 7.59 -2.43 10.80
C LEU A 71 8.92 -3.12 10.49
N VAL A 72 9.78 -3.25 11.50
CA VAL A 72 11.06 -3.96 11.38
C VAL A 72 11.15 -4.98 12.51
N ALA A 73 11.23 -6.26 12.15
CA ALA A 73 11.40 -7.33 13.11
C ALA A 73 12.82 -7.90 13.03
N ARG A 74 13.58 -7.81 14.13
CA ARG A 74 14.95 -8.31 14.23
C ARG A 74 15.21 -8.83 15.65
N GLU A 75 15.89 -9.96 15.77
CA GLU A 75 16.27 -10.54 17.08
C GLU A 75 15.09 -10.69 18.06
N GLY A 76 13.91 -11.06 17.56
CA GLY A 76 12.69 -11.22 18.36
C GLY A 76 12.03 -9.91 18.81
N ARG A 77 12.55 -8.75 18.39
CA ARG A 77 11.97 -7.42 18.67
C ARG A 77 11.24 -6.90 17.44
N LEU A 78 10.10 -6.24 17.66
CA LEU A 78 9.34 -5.54 16.62
C LEU A 78 9.43 -4.03 16.86
N ASP A 79 10.21 -3.36 16.03
CA ASP A 79 10.29 -1.90 15.98
C ASP A 79 9.22 -1.36 15.02
N VAL A 80 8.51 -0.32 15.46
CA VAL A 80 7.46 0.34 14.70
C VAL A 80 7.76 1.83 14.65
N ALA A 81 7.90 2.37 13.44
CA ALA A 81 7.91 3.81 13.21
C ALA A 81 6.60 4.23 12.54
N GLY A 82 5.94 5.28 13.03
CA GLY A 82 4.64 5.74 12.54
C GLY A 82 3.45 5.24 13.36
N ASP A 83 2.25 5.43 12.80
CA ASP A 83 0.99 5.19 13.51
C ASP A 83 0.38 3.84 13.14
N LEU A 84 0.20 3.00 14.15
CA LEU A 84 -0.55 1.75 14.05
C LEU A 84 -1.73 1.77 15.03
N PRO A 85 -2.81 1.03 14.74
CA PRO A 85 -3.90 0.85 15.68
C PRO A 85 -3.38 0.27 16.99
N ALA A 86 -3.94 0.73 18.12
CA ALA A 86 -3.57 0.23 19.45
C ALA A 86 -3.77 -1.29 19.62
N SER A 87 -4.60 -1.90 18.76
CA SER A 87 -4.85 -3.35 18.72
C SER A 87 -3.69 -4.17 18.16
N VAL A 88 -2.66 -3.56 17.57
CA VAL A 88 -1.53 -4.28 16.96
C VAL A 88 -0.54 -4.70 18.05
N PRO A 89 -0.33 -6.02 18.30
CA PRO A 89 0.60 -6.48 19.32
C PRO A 89 2.06 -6.22 18.90
N ARG A 90 2.89 -5.84 19.87
CA ARG A 90 4.33 -5.57 19.65
C ARG A 90 5.25 -6.64 20.24
N ASP A 91 4.71 -7.51 21.07
CA ASP A 91 5.39 -8.51 21.88
C ASP A 91 5.09 -9.95 21.44
N ARG A 92 4.22 -10.13 20.44
CA ARG A 92 3.81 -11.45 19.92
C ARG A 92 4.46 -11.83 18.59
N GLY A 93 5.47 -11.07 18.16
CA GLY A 93 6.18 -11.27 16.90
C GLY A 93 5.49 -10.64 15.69
N VAL A 94 6.21 -10.61 14.55
CA VAL A 94 5.80 -9.87 13.35
C VAL A 94 4.54 -10.42 12.68
N LEU A 95 4.36 -11.74 12.66
CA LEU A 95 3.19 -12.36 12.03
C LEU A 95 1.90 -12.00 12.76
N ALA A 96 1.91 -12.03 14.10
CA ALA A 96 0.77 -11.59 14.91
C ALA A 96 0.47 -10.10 14.71
N ALA A 97 1.50 -9.27 14.53
CA ALA A 97 1.31 -7.85 14.21
C ALA A 97 0.68 -7.65 12.83
N VAL A 98 1.16 -8.38 11.81
CA VAL A 98 0.62 -8.35 10.44
C VAL A 98 -0.85 -8.79 10.42
N GLU A 99 -1.20 -9.88 11.10
CA GLU A 99 -2.59 -10.34 11.21
C GLU A 99 -3.50 -9.28 11.84
N ALA A 100 -3.06 -8.64 12.92
CA ALA A 100 -3.83 -7.59 13.59
C ALA A 100 -4.00 -6.34 12.71
N ILE A 101 -2.98 -5.98 11.93
CA ILE A 101 -3.05 -4.88 10.95
C ILE A 101 -4.09 -5.21 9.87
N LEU A 102 -4.03 -6.40 9.27
CA LEU A 102 -4.98 -6.82 8.24
C LEU A 102 -6.42 -6.91 8.76
N ALA A 103 -6.62 -7.24 10.05
CA ALA A 103 -7.93 -7.22 10.67
C ALA A 103 -8.44 -5.79 10.95
N ALA A 104 -7.55 -4.88 11.34
CA ALA A 104 -7.90 -3.50 11.68
C ALA A 104 -8.15 -2.63 10.43
N TYR A 105 -7.36 -2.83 9.37
CA TYR A 105 -7.46 -2.09 8.11
C TYR A 105 -8.24 -2.88 7.06
N ARG A 106 -9.50 -2.50 6.85
CA ARG A 106 -10.43 -3.12 5.92
C ARG A 106 -10.81 -2.10 4.85
N ALA A 107 -10.52 -2.45 3.60
CA ALA A 107 -10.84 -1.64 2.42
C ALA A 107 -12.08 -2.22 1.69
N PRO A 108 -12.82 -1.39 0.94
CA PRO A 108 -13.87 -1.89 0.04
C PRO A 108 -13.26 -2.68 -1.12
N ASP A 109 -14.00 -3.66 -1.61
CA ASP A 109 -13.68 -4.30 -2.90
C ASP A 109 -14.19 -3.41 -4.04
N LEU A 110 -13.27 -2.96 -4.89
CA LEU A 110 -13.52 -2.02 -5.99
C LEU A 110 -12.97 -2.63 -7.29
N PRO A 111 -13.78 -3.40 -8.03
CA PRO A 111 -13.32 -4.22 -9.17
C PRO A 111 -12.66 -3.43 -10.31
N ASP A 112 -13.00 -2.15 -10.44
CA ASP A 112 -12.45 -1.28 -11.49
C ASP A 112 -11.06 -0.72 -11.16
N LEU A 113 -10.57 -0.92 -9.93
CA LEU A 113 -9.26 -0.44 -9.52
C LEU A 113 -8.14 -1.45 -9.82
N PRO A 114 -6.88 -0.99 -9.92
CA PRO A 114 -5.73 -1.88 -9.97
C PRO A 114 -5.69 -2.86 -8.79
N PRO A 115 -5.01 -4.01 -8.94
CA PRO A 115 -5.06 -5.10 -7.94
C PRO A 115 -4.35 -4.76 -6.61
N LEU A 116 -3.50 -3.74 -6.58
CA LEU A 116 -2.90 -3.20 -5.35
C LEU A 116 -3.32 -1.73 -5.18
N GLN A 117 -4.03 -1.46 -4.08
CA GLN A 117 -4.59 -0.13 -3.76
C GLN A 117 -4.01 0.41 -2.44
N SER A 118 -3.81 -0.48 -1.48
CA SER A 118 -3.18 -0.25 -0.18
C SER A 118 -2.78 -1.59 0.40
N GLY A 119 -1.82 -1.61 1.33
CA GLY A 119 -1.47 -2.83 2.05
C GLY A 119 -0.10 -2.75 2.70
N LEU A 120 0.37 -3.92 3.16
CA LEU A 120 1.71 -4.12 3.67
C LEU A 120 2.61 -4.55 2.51
N VAL A 121 3.69 -3.80 2.28
CA VAL A 121 4.69 -4.11 1.25
C VAL A 121 6.06 -4.16 1.90
N GLY A 122 6.80 -5.24 1.66
CA GLY A 122 8.10 -5.47 2.28
C GLY A 122 8.62 -6.87 1.97
N TYR A 123 9.48 -7.37 2.85
CA TYR A 123 10.10 -8.69 2.72
C TYR A 123 10.15 -9.41 4.07
N LEU A 124 10.22 -10.73 4.01
CA LEU A 124 10.53 -11.60 5.15
C LEU A 124 11.88 -12.25 4.86
N GLY A 125 12.80 -12.21 5.82
CA GLY A 125 14.07 -12.93 5.73
C GLY A 125 13.83 -14.45 5.75
N TYR A 126 14.73 -15.18 5.09
CA TYR A 126 14.76 -16.66 5.12
C TYR A 126 15.16 -17.17 6.52
#